data_AF-A0A1B5D4V0-F1
#
_entry.id   AF-A0A1B5D4V0-F1
#
_cell.length_a   1.000
_cell.length_b   1.000
_cell.length_c   1.000
_cell.angle_alpha   90.00
_cell.angle_beta   90.00
_cell.angle_gamma   90.00
#
_symmetry.space_group_name_H-M   'P 1'
#
loop_
_entity.id
_entity.type
_entity.pdbx_description
1 polymer ?
#
loop_
_entity_poly.entity_id
_entity_poly.type
_entity_poly.pdbx_seq_one_letter_code
_entity_poly.pdbx_strand_id
1 'polypeptide(L)'
;MHSHLRHGFDYTPLFRFLLSKVGHPWSKVFSEANARLDRPEPVFWMVALHESDKQEYVRTDENSYYSGLWVDEAGLLQKVNPQLTPELMDPFYDCCTHTFNGVVFAQALHRVENLTPEG
;
A
#
# COMPACT_ATOMS: atom_id res chain seq x y z
N MET A 1 20.60 -4.70 25.62
CA MET A 1 19.52 -3.71 25.86
C MET A 1 18.36 -4.13 24.99
N HIS A 2 17.33 -4.77 25.55
CA HIS A 2 16.12 -5.09 24.79
C HIS A 2 15.37 -3.79 24.57
N SER A 3 15.48 -3.24 23.36
CA SER A 3 14.68 -2.12 22.91
C SER A 3 13.22 -2.51 23.06
N HIS A 4 12.54 -1.86 24.00
CA HIS A 4 11.09 -1.79 24.10
C HIS A 4 10.55 -1.07 22.85
N LEU A 5 10.70 -1.70 21.68
CA LEU A 5 9.92 -1.40 20.50
C LEU A 5 8.48 -1.67 20.92
N ARG A 6 7.80 -0.61 21.36
CA ARG A 6 6.34 -0.54 21.36
C ARG A 6 5.96 -1.05 19.99
N HIS A 7 5.44 -2.28 19.92
CA HIS A 7 5.01 -2.92 18.68
C HIS A 7 4.23 -1.88 17.90
N GLY A 8 4.83 -1.35 16.82
CA GLY A 8 4.05 -0.66 15.81
C GLY A 8 3.02 -1.69 15.40
N PHE A 9 1.74 -1.40 15.64
CA PHE A 9 0.69 -2.31 15.26
C PHE A 9 0.87 -2.62 13.78
N ASP A 10 1.08 -3.89 13.46
CA ASP A 10 1.25 -4.30 12.08
C ASP A 10 -0.13 -4.19 11.41
N TYR A 11 -0.34 -3.09 10.70
CA TYR A 11 -1.57 -2.81 9.97
C TYR A 11 -1.57 -3.45 8.58
N THR A 12 -0.54 -4.25 8.22
CA THR A 12 -0.51 -5.00 6.95
C THR A 12 -1.79 -5.82 6.72
N PRO A 13 -2.32 -6.59 7.71
CA PRO A 13 -3.57 -7.33 7.54
C PRO A 13 -4.76 -6.42 7.24
N LEU A 14 -4.83 -5.23 7.85
CA LEU A 14 -5.87 -4.24 7.61
C LEU A 14 -5.80 -3.71 6.18
N PHE A 15 -4.62 -3.30 5.72
CA PHE A 15 -4.46 -2.73 4.38
C PHE A 15 -4.73 -3.76 3.28
N ARG A 16 -4.29 -5.01 3.45
CA ARG A 16 -4.62 -6.11 2.54
C ARG A 16 -6.11 -6.38 2.49
N PHE A 17 -6.79 -6.31 3.64
CA PHE A 17 -8.24 -6.45 3.71
C PHE A 17 -8.95 -5.34 2.93
N LEU A 18 -8.57 -4.07 3.14
CA LEU A 18 -9.17 -2.93 2.44
C LEU A 18 -8.97 -3.02 0.93
N LEU A 19 -7.77 -3.38 0.47
CA LEU A 19 -7.48 -3.61 -0.96
C LEU A 19 -8.34 -4.71 -1.58
N SER A 20 -8.58 -5.79 -0.83
CA SER A 20 -9.45 -6.88 -1.28
C SER A 20 -10.93 -6.49 -1.35
N LYS A 21 -11.32 -5.35 -0.76
CA LYS A 21 -12.70 -4.85 -0.72
C LYS A 21 -12.96 -3.69 -1.68
N VAL A 22 -12.02 -3.37 -2.56
CA VAL A 22 -12.26 -2.41 -3.65
C VAL A 22 -13.50 -2.85 -4.46
N GLY A 23 -14.35 -1.88 -4.80
CA GLY A 23 -15.66 -2.07 -5.43
C GLY A 23 -16.81 -2.41 -4.48
N HIS A 24 -16.56 -2.57 -3.17
CA HIS A 24 -17.62 -2.83 -2.18
C HIS A 24 -18.09 -1.56 -1.46
N PRO A 25 -19.31 -1.56 -0.90
CA PRO A 25 -19.82 -0.43 -0.11
C PRO A 25 -18.93 -0.11 1.10
N TRP A 26 -18.47 1.13 1.18
CA TRP A 26 -17.56 1.61 2.23
C TRP A 26 -18.11 1.39 3.62
N SER A 27 -19.39 1.70 3.86
CA SER A 27 -20.04 1.56 5.16
C SER A 27 -19.92 0.13 5.73
N LYS A 28 -20.08 -0.88 4.89
CA LYS A 28 -19.95 -2.29 5.27
C LYS A 28 -18.50 -2.66 5.55
N VAL A 29 -17.59 -2.21 4.69
CA VAL A 29 -16.15 -2.48 4.83
C VAL A 29 -15.59 -1.83 6.09
N PHE A 30 -15.92 -0.56 6.34
CA PHE A 30 -15.54 0.17 7.53
C PHE A 30 -16.09 -0.48 8.80
N SER A 31 -17.36 -0.90 8.80
CA SER A 31 -17.94 -1.60 9.95
C SER A 31 -17.22 -2.93 10.24
N GLU A 32 -16.89 -3.71 9.21
CA GLU A 32 -16.14 -4.97 9.36
C GLU A 32 -14.70 -4.74 9.85
N ALA A 33 -14.02 -3.71 9.32
CA ALA A 33 -12.67 -3.35 9.75
C ALA A 33 -12.67 -2.84 11.20
N ASN A 34 -13.57 -1.90 11.53
CA ASN A 34 -13.69 -1.30 12.85
C ASN A 34 -14.08 -2.33 13.92
N ALA A 35 -14.85 -3.37 13.57
CA ALA A 35 -15.15 -4.47 14.50
C ALA A 35 -13.91 -5.30 14.89
N ARG A 36 -12.84 -5.24 14.11
CA ARG A 36 -11.59 -5.99 14.33
C ARG A 36 -10.44 -5.11 14.82
N LEU A 37 -10.62 -3.79 14.83
CA LEU A 37 -9.61 -2.82 15.26
C LEU A 37 -9.98 -2.25 16.62
N ASP A 38 -8.99 -2.05 17.48
CA ASP A 38 -9.14 -1.26 18.71
C ASP A 38 -9.43 0.21 18.42
N ARG A 39 -9.01 0.71 17.25
CA ARG A 39 -9.09 2.12 16.86
C ARG A 39 -9.40 2.29 15.37
N PRO A 40 -10.26 3.22 14.98
CA PRO A 40 -10.59 3.48 13.58
C PRO A 40 -9.53 4.30 12.85
N GLU A 41 -8.68 5.06 13.55
CA GLU A 41 -7.68 5.96 12.91
C GLU A 41 -6.85 5.31 11.78
N PRO A 42 -6.32 4.07 11.92
CA PRO A 42 -5.48 3.44 10.90
C PRO A 42 -6.18 3.21 9.57
N VAL A 43 -7.50 3.11 9.57
CA VAL A 43 -8.30 2.96 8.35
C VAL A 43 -8.19 4.23 7.49
N PHE A 44 -8.23 5.39 8.13
CA PHE A 44 -8.18 6.69 7.45
C PHE A 44 -6.76 7.08 7.02
N TRP A 45 -5.73 6.34 7.44
CA TRP A 45 -4.38 6.54 6.88
C TRP A 45 -4.34 6.12 5.42
N MET A 46 -5.02 5.02 5.08
CA MET A 46 -5.06 4.48 3.71
C MET A 46 -6.28 4.96 2.92
N VAL A 47 -7.40 5.24 3.58
CA VAL A 47 -8.68 5.57 2.93
C VAL A 47 -9.04 7.03 3.12
N ALA A 48 -9.10 7.77 2.02
CA ALA A 48 -9.57 9.14 1.97
C ALA A 48 -11.10 9.19 1.85
N LEU A 49 -11.75 9.94 2.75
CA LEU A 49 -13.19 10.21 2.66
C LEU A 49 -13.51 11.39 1.73
N HIS A 50 -12.56 12.32 1.59
CA HIS A 50 -12.68 13.49 0.75
C HIS A 50 -11.59 13.49 -0.32
N GLU A 51 -11.87 14.17 -1.43
CA GLU A 51 -10.92 14.24 -2.54
C GLU A 51 -9.62 14.94 -2.17
N SER A 52 -9.68 15.91 -1.25
CA SER A 52 -8.51 16.64 -0.75
C SER A 52 -7.58 15.78 0.09
N ASP A 53 -8.07 14.68 0.67
CA ASP A 53 -7.29 13.75 1.49
C ASP A 53 -6.76 12.55 0.67
N LYS A 54 -7.04 12.50 -0.64
CA LYS A 54 -6.60 11.42 -1.53
C LYS A 54 -5.08 11.36 -1.56
N GLN A 55 -4.54 10.23 -1.14
CA GLN A 55 -3.12 9.90 -1.31
C GLN A 55 -3.01 8.79 -2.36
N GLU A 56 -2.05 8.90 -3.26
CA GLU A 56 -1.86 7.89 -4.30
C GLU A 56 -1.33 6.57 -3.72
N TYR A 57 -0.47 6.66 -2.70
CA TYR A 57 0.06 5.54 -1.96
C TYR A 57 0.32 5.91 -0.50
N VAL A 58 0.31 4.89 0.35
CA VAL A 58 0.73 4.97 1.75
C VAL A 58 1.94 4.10 2.00
N ARG A 59 2.89 4.64 2.76
CA ARG A 59 4.06 3.92 3.23
C ARG A 59 3.84 3.53 4.70
N THR A 60 3.98 2.25 4.97
CA THR A 60 3.63 1.66 6.27
C THR A 60 4.86 1.27 7.08
N ASP A 61 5.95 0.96 6.38
CA ASP A 61 7.25 0.61 6.94
C ASP A 61 8.38 1.05 5.98
N GLU A 62 9.65 0.78 6.29
CA GLU A 62 10.77 1.16 5.45
C GLU A 62 10.66 0.60 4.02
N ASN A 63 10.01 -0.55 3.83
CA ASN A 63 9.97 -1.24 2.52
C ASN A 63 8.57 -1.64 2.01
N SER A 64 7.49 -1.24 2.70
CA SER A 64 6.13 -1.69 2.40
C SER A 64 5.21 -0.53 1.99
N TYR A 65 4.75 -0.60 0.75
CA TYR A 65 3.91 0.40 0.11
C TYR A 65 2.55 -0.18 -0.26
N TYR A 66 1.49 0.61 -0.16
CA TYR A 66 0.16 0.21 -0.57
C TYR A 66 -0.54 1.32 -1.34
N SER A 67 -1.40 0.95 -2.30
CA SER A 67 -2.23 1.92 -3.03
C SER A 67 -3.15 2.64 -2.06
N GLY A 68 -3.20 3.97 -2.15
CA GLY A 68 -4.20 4.73 -1.41
C GLY A 68 -5.60 4.48 -1.98
N LEU A 69 -6.56 4.51 -1.08
CA LEU A 69 -7.96 4.22 -1.36
C LEU A 69 -8.80 5.46 -1.08
N TRP A 70 -9.98 5.52 -1.67
CA TRP A 70 -10.94 6.59 -1.41
C TRP A 70 -12.37 6.08 -1.54
N VAL A 71 -13.30 6.83 -0.98
CA VAL A 71 -14.73 6.54 -1.11
C VAL A 71 -15.29 7.40 -2.23
N ASP A 72 -15.85 6.76 -3.26
CA ASP A 72 -16.46 7.48 -4.38
C ASP A 72 -17.85 8.03 -4.03
N GLU A 73 -18.43 8.79 -4.96
CA GLU A 73 -19.76 9.40 -4.78
C GLU A 73 -20.88 8.37 -4.58
N ALA A 74 -20.73 7.16 -5.13
CA ALA A 74 -21.66 6.04 -4.88
C ALA A 74 -21.43 5.37 -3.51
N GLY A 75 -20.44 5.81 -2.73
CA GLY A 75 -20.10 5.23 -1.44
C GLY A 75 -19.37 3.89 -1.53
N LEU A 76 -18.73 3.59 -2.67
CA LEU A 76 -17.91 2.39 -2.85
C LEU A 76 -16.43 2.71 -2.59
N LEU A 77 -15.70 1.70 -2.14
CA LEU A 77 -14.26 1.80 -1.93
C LEU A 77 -13.53 1.68 -3.27
N GLN A 78 -12.73 2.67 -3.64
CA GLN A 78 -11.99 2.71 -4.90
C GLN A 78 -10.50 2.98 -4.67
N LYS A 79 -9.66 2.61 -5.64
CA LYS A 79 -8.24 3.01 -5.63
C LYS A 79 -8.13 4.46 -6.09
N VAL A 80 -7.28 5.25 -5.44
CA VAL A 80 -7.01 6.64 -5.82
C VAL A 80 -6.35 6.67 -7.19
N ASN A 81 -5.29 5.88 -7.36
CA ASN A 81 -4.60 5.73 -8.62
C ASN A 81 -4.56 4.24 -9.01
N PRO A 82 -5.51 3.74 -9.82
CA PRO A 82 -5.51 2.35 -10.28
C PRO A 82 -4.35 2.04 -11.25
N GLN A 83 -3.71 3.06 -11.82
CA GLN A 83 -2.54 2.90 -12.71
C GLN A 83 -1.21 2.91 -11.96
N LEU A 84 -1.22 3.10 -10.64
CA LEU A 84 0.00 3.04 -9.84
C LEU A 84 0.52 1.60 -9.83
N THR A 85 1.61 1.37 -10.57
CA THR A 85 2.31 0.10 -10.64
C THR A 85 3.60 0.15 -9.82
N PRO A 86 4.09 -0.99 -9.32
CA PRO A 86 5.37 -1.06 -8.62
C PRO A 86 6.55 -0.54 -9.45
N GLU A 87 6.44 -0.57 -10.78
CA GLU A 87 7.45 -0.07 -11.72
C GLU A 87 7.58 1.46 -11.71
N LEU A 88 6.53 2.18 -11.31
CA LEU A 88 6.55 3.64 -11.12
C LEU A 88 7.08 4.03 -9.74
N MET A 89 7.32 3.06 -8.86
CA MET A 89 7.87 3.29 -7.54
C MET A 89 9.38 3.18 -7.62
N ASP A 90 10.07 4.32 -7.59
CA ASP A 90 11.54 4.36 -7.61
C ASP A 90 12.08 3.89 -6.24
N PRO A 91 12.75 2.71 -6.17
CA PRO A 91 13.34 2.26 -4.91
C PRO A 91 14.56 3.13 -4.61
N PHE A 92 14.45 3.95 -3.56
CA PHE A 92 15.51 4.87 -3.14
C PHE A 92 16.83 4.17 -2.71
N TYR A 93 16.82 2.85 -2.50
CA TYR A 93 17.99 2.09 -2.06
C TYR A 93 18.06 0.69 -2.70
N ASP A 94 19.22 0.38 -3.29
CA ASP A 94 19.58 -0.88 -3.95
C ASP A 94 19.62 -2.12 -3.03
N CYS A 95 19.41 -1.97 -1.71
CA CYS A 95 19.71 -3.02 -0.74
C CYS A 95 18.50 -3.75 -0.14
N CYS A 96 17.27 -3.38 -0.50
CA CYS A 96 16.08 -3.87 0.18
C CYS A 96 15.02 -4.47 -0.75
N THR A 97 14.44 -5.60 -0.35
CA THR A 97 13.25 -6.18 -1.01
C THR A 97 12.04 -5.30 -0.71
N HIS A 98 11.54 -4.59 -1.72
CA HIS A 98 10.35 -3.76 -1.59
C HIS A 98 9.07 -4.54 -1.91
N THR A 99 7.98 -4.19 -1.22
CA THR A 99 6.64 -4.76 -1.50
C THR A 99 5.63 -3.66 -1.80
N PHE A 100 4.80 -3.89 -2.81
CA PHE A 100 3.67 -3.04 -3.17
C PHE A 100 2.38 -3.84 -3.14
N ASN A 101 1.39 -3.39 -2.37
CA ASN A 101 0.13 -4.11 -2.14
C ASN A 101 0.34 -5.56 -1.63
N GLY A 102 1.44 -5.81 -0.93
CA GLY A 102 1.84 -7.15 -0.46
C GLY A 102 2.44 -8.06 -1.52
N VAL A 103 2.71 -7.55 -2.74
CA VAL A 103 3.47 -8.25 -3.78
C VAL A 103 4.90 -7.75 -3.75
N VAL A 104 5.86 -8.66 -3.66
CA VAL A 104 7.29 -8.33 -3.76
C VAL A 104 7.57 -7.85 -5.18
N PHE A 105 8.13 -6.65 -5.31
CA PHE A 105 8.74 -6.21 -6.54
C PHE A 105 10.25 -6.13 -6.30
N ALA A 106 10.96 -7.14 -6.77
CA ALA A 106 12.40 -7.02 -6.95
C ALA A 106 12.61 -6.05 -8.11
N GLN A 107 13.54 -5.12 -7.96
CA GLN A 107 14.09 -4.39 -9.09
C GLN A 107 14.35 -5.43 -10.19
N ALA A 108 13.75 -5.24 -11.36
CA ALA A 108 14.16 -5.98 -12.54
C ALA A 108 15.65 -5.67 -12.66
N LEU A 109 16.47 -6.65 -12.29
CA LEU A 109 17.91 -6.58 -12.44
C LEU A 109 18.12 -6.03 -13.84
N HIS A 110 18.65 -4.82 -13.96
CA HIS A 110 19.14 -4.33 -15.23
C HIS A 110 20.33 -5.23 -15.56
N ARG A 111 20.04 -6.43 -16.06
CA ARG A 111 20.96 -7.20 -16.87
C ARG A 111 21.04 -6.39 -18.15
N VAL A 112 21.87 -5.35 -18.10
CA VAL A 112 22.69 -4.99 -19.24
C VAL A 112 23.45 -6.26 -19.60
N GLU A 113 22.83 -7.08 -20.43
CA GLU A 113 23.56 -7.94 -21.33
C GLU A 113 24.33 -6.96 -22.23
N ASN A 114 25.54 -6.63 -21.80
CA ASN A 114 26.57 -6.09 -22.68
C ASN A 114 26.85 -7.15 -23.74
N LEU A 115 25.99 -7.22 -24.76
CA LEU A 115 26.30 -7.85 -26.03
C LEU A 115 27.11 -6.84 -26.83
N THR A 116 28.40 -6.78 -26.53
CA THR A 116 29.39 -6.28 -27.47
C THR A 116 29.66 -7.39 -28.49
N PRO A 117 29.32 -7.26 -29.79
CA PRO A 117 30.04 -8.01 -30.79
C PRO A 117 31.34 -7.25 -31.08
N GLU A 118 32.41 -7.65 -30.41
CA GLU A 118 33.75 -7.46 -30.95
C GLU A 118 34.01 -8.61 -31.92
N GLY A 119 34.14 -8.30 -33.21
CA GLY A 119 34.47 -9.26 -34.27
C GLY A 119 33.94 -8.90 -35.64
#